data_AF-A0A952JSW9-F1
#
_entry.id   AF-A0A952JSW9-F1
#
_cell.length_a   1.000
_cell.length_b   1.000
_cell.length_c   1.000
_cell.angle_alpha   90.00
_cell.angle_beta   90.00
_cell.angle_gamma   90.00
#
_symmetry.space_group_name_H-M   'P 1'
#
loop_
_entity.id
_entity.type
_entity.pdbx_description
1 polymer ?
#
loop_
_entity_poly.entity_id
_entity_poly.type
_entity_poly.pdbx_seq_one_letter_code
_entity_poly.pdbx_strand_id
1 'polypeptide(L)'
;MTLTEQVTKNIIRKLLKGEDYRIEIVTLINAEFLQFAIDFFKKIVEAKLQSENITTDWYKEAFLNPKLTTSEIAINSGLNKKTIHNMFNSSTKEIVIDAANEHYDILYRR
;
A
#
# COMPACT_ATOMS: atom_id res chain seq x y z
N MET A 1 8.91 0.09 -2.04
CA MET A 1 10.23 0.41 -1.49
C MET A 1 11.40 -0.02 -2.36
N THR A 2 12.19 0.98 -2.76
CA THR A 2 13.54 0.82 -3.32
C THR A 2 14.49 1.55 -2.38
N LEU A 3 15.53 0.87 -1.90
CA LEU A 3 16.54 1.51 -1.06
C LEU A 3 17.43 2.37 -1.96
N THR A 4 17.53 3.67 -1.66
CA THR A 4 18.49 4.54 -2.34
C THR A 4 19.91 4.14 -1.95
N GLU A 5 20.89 4.45 -2.79
CA GLU A 5 22.31 4.22 -2.48
C GLU A 5 22.72 4.89 -1.17
N GLN A 6 22.21 6.09 -0.92
CA GLN A 6 22.48 6.84 0.29
C GLN A 6 21.94 6.13 1.55
N VAL A 7 20.71 5.62 1.51
CA VAL A 7 20.13 4.89 2.63
C VAL A 7 20.86 3.56 2.83
N THR A 8 21.20 2.86 1.75
CA THR A 8 22.01 1.63 1.80
C THR A 8 23.36 1.87 2.48
N LYS A 9 24.05 2.96 2.12
CA LYS A 9 25.32 3.36 2.73
C LYS A 9 25.17 3.68 4.23
N ASN A 10 24.09 4.35 4.62
CA ASN A 10 23.81 4.65 6.02
C ASN A 10 23.55 3.36 6.83
N ILE A 11 22.77 2.43 6.29
CA ILE A 11 22.50 1.13 6.90
C ILE A 11 23.82 0.37 7.12
N ILE A 12 24.65 0.23 6.08
CA ILE A 12 25.94 -0.47 6.18
C ILE A 12 26.84 0.20 7.21
N ARG A 13 26.94 1.53 7.21
CA ARG A 13 27.77 2.25 8.18
C ARG A 13 27.31 2.01 9.62
N LYS A 14 25.99 2.07 9.88
CA LYS A 14 25.42 1.85 11.22
C LYS A 14 25.67 0.41 11.68
N LEU A 15 25.44 -0.56 10.79
CA LEU A 15 25.69 -1.97 11.06
C LEU A 15 27.15 -2.23 11.43
N LEU A 16 28.11 -1.72 10.65
CA LEU A 16 29.54 -1.90 10.92
C LEU A 16 30.00 -1.25 12.24
N LYS A 17 29.28 -0.23 12.72
CA LYS A 17 29.56 0.44 13.99
C LYS A 17 28.82 -0.16 15.18
N GLY A 18 27.98 -1.18 14.98
CA GLY A 18 27.10 -1.71 16.02
C GLY A 18 25.98 -0.74 16.43
N GLU A 19 25.69 0.27 15.61
CA GLU A 19 24.57 1.19 15.81
C GLU A 19 23.25 0.59 15.30
N ASP A 20 22.14 1.04 15.85
CA ASP A 20 20.82 0.61 15.36
C ASP A 20 20.54 1.17 13.95
N TYR A 21 20.65 0.31 12.94
CA TYR A 21 20.34 0.64 11.55
C TYR A 21 18.83 0.60 11.25
N ARG A 22 18.00 0.02 12.13
CA ARG A 22 16.56 -0.15 11.88
C ARG A 22 15.85 1.18 11.78
N ILE A 23 16.39 2.24 12.38
CA ILE A 23 15.88 3.61 12.26
C ILE A 23 15.81 4.08 10.80
N GLU A 24 16.78 3.70 9.97
CA GLU A 24 16.79 4.06 8.53
C GLU A 24 15.62 3.37 7.80
N ILE A 25 15.37 2.11 8.13
CA ILE A 25 14.27 1.32 7.54
C ILE A 25 12.90 1.85 7.98
N VAL A 26 12.72 2.11 9.27
CA VAL A 26 11.46 2.66 9.81
C VAL A 26 11.17 4.02 9.21
N THR A 27 12.18 4.87 9.05
CA THR A 27 12.03 6.19 8.42
C THR A 27 11.52 6.07 6.99
N LEU A 28 12.05 5.11 6.21
CA LEU A 28 11.57 4.85 4.85
C LEU A 28 10.11 4.36 4.82
N ILE A 29 9.77 3.39 5.68
CA ILE A 29 8.39 2.88 5.79
C ILE A 29 7.43 4.02 6.13
N ASN A 30 7.78 4.87 7.08
CA ASN A 30 6.96 6.00 7.50
C ASN A 30 6.80 7.03 6.38
N ALA A 31 7.86 7.31 5.61
CA ALA A 31 7.79 8.20 4.47
C ALA A 31 6.87 7.66 3.36
N GLU A 32 6.97 6.37 3.04
CA GLU A 32 6.07 5.72 2.07
C GLU A 32 4.62 5.74 2.54
N PHE A 33 4.38 5.44 3.83
CA PHE A 33 3.05 5.49 4.41
C PHE A 33 2.46 6.91 4.40
N LEU A 34 3.26 7.93 4.73
CA LEU A 34 2.82 9.32 4.69
C LEU A 34 2.42 9.73 3.27
N GLN A 35 3.22 9.37 2.27
CA GLN A 35 2.89 9.65 0.87
C GLN A 35 1.60 8.95 0.45
N PHE A 36 1.44 7.66 0.80
CA PHE A 36 0.20 6.93 0.59
C PHE A 36 -1.00 7.64 1.22
N ALA A 37 -0.91 8.05 2.49
CA ALA A 37 -2.00 8.73 3.19
C ALA A 37 -2.38 10.05 2.52
N ILE A 38 -1.41 10.84 2.09
CA ILE A 38 -1.64 12.09 1.36
C ILE A 38 -2.40 11.82 0.06
N ASP A 39 -1.96 10.84 -0.74
CA ASP A 39 -2.59 10.54 -2.03
C ASP A 39 -3.98 9.90 -1.86
N PHE A 40 -4.16 9.11 -0.80
CA PHE A 40 -5.46 8.59 -0.38
C PHE A 40 -6.45 9.72 -0.08
N PHE A 41 -6.06 10.69 0.76
CA PHE A 41 -6.93 11.82 1.11
C PHE A 41 -7.21 12.74 -0.07
N LYS A 42 -6.25 12.95 -0.98
CA LYS A 42 -6.48 13.74 -2.22
C LYS A 42 -7.63 13.16 -3.03
N LYS A 43 -7.68 11.84 -3.23
CA LYS A 43 -8.77 11.18 -3.97
C LYS A 43 -10.13 11.39 -3.29
N ILE A 44 -10.18 11.32 -1.96
CA ILE A 44 -11.42 11.59 -1.20
C ILE A 44 -11.87 13.04 -1.37
N VAL A 45 -10.94 13.99 -1.26
CA VAL A 45 -11.23 15.42 -1.43
C VAL A 45 -11.71 15.71 -2.85
N GLU A 46 -11.06 15.14 -3.86
CA GLU A 46 -11.46 15.29 -5.27
C GLU A 46 -12.89 14.79 -5.51
N ALA A 47 -13.22 13.59 -5.02
CA ALA A 47 -14.58 13.06 -5.10
C ALA A 47 -15.60 13.95 -4.38
N LYS A 48 -15.27 14.50 -3.21
CA LYS A 48 -16.15 15.47 -2.53
C LYS A 48 -16.32 16.77 -3.30
N LEU A 49 -15.26 17.30 -3.91
CA LEU A 49 -15.34 18.50 -4.75
C LEU A 49 -16.20 18.26 -6.00
N GLN A 50 -16.19 17.04 -6.53
CA GLN A 50 -17.04 16.60 -7.63
C GLN A 50 -18.47 16.23 -7.19
N SER A 51 -18.82 16.46 -5.92
CA SER A 51 -20.13 16.11 -5.34
C SER A 51 -20.46 14.62 -5.42
N GLU A 52 -19.46 13.75 -5.47
CA GLU A 52 -19.65 12.31 -5.45
C GLU A 52 -20.09 11.83 -4.06
N ASN A 53 -20.99 10.84 -4.05
CA ASN A 53 -21.38 10.18 -2.82
C ASN A 53 -20.35 9.10 -2.45
N ILE A 54 -19.55 9.38 -1.41
CA ILE A 54 -18.51 8.48 -0.91
C ILE A 54 -19.15 7.39 -0.05
N THR A 55 -19.43 6.25 -0.68
CA THR A 55 -19.93 5.01 -0.05
C THR A 55 -18.88 3.91 -0.05
N THR A 56 -19.22 2.73 0.48
CA THR A 56 -18.39 1.52 0.33
C THR A 56 -18.19 1.09 -1.11
N ASP A 57 -19.24 1.24 -1.92
CA ASP A 57 -19.18 0.85 -3.33
C ASP A 57 -18.28 1.81 -4.10
N TRP A 58 -18.36 3.11 -3.77
CA TRP A 58 -17.43 4.11 -4.28
C TRP A 58 -15.98 3.74 -3.95
N TYR A 59 -15.71 3.26 -2.73
CA TYR A 59 -14.35 2.85 -2.35
C TYR A 59 -13.82 1.75 -3.27
N LYS A 60 -14.61 0.69 -3.50
CA LYS A 60 -14.23 -0.40 -4.40
C LYS A 60 -13.95 0.12 -5.81
N GLU A 61 -14.81 0.97 -6.34
CA GLU A 61 -14.64 1.55 -7.69
C GLU A 61 -13.43 2.50 -7.80
N ALA A 62 -13.12 3.26 -6.75
CA ALA A 62 -12.06 4.26 -6.75
C ALA A 62 -10.67 3.69 -6.41
N PHE A 63 -10.62 2.67 -5.55
CA PHE A 63 -9.39 2.16 -4.96
C PHE A 63 -9.09 0.69 -5.28
N LEU A 64 -10.09 -0.12 -5.65
CA LEU A 64 -9.92 -1.53 -6.05
C LEU A 64 -10.22 -1.77 -7.53
N ASN A 65 -10.26 -0.68 -8.32
CA ASN A 65 -10.55 -0.74 -9.75
C ASN A 65 -9.54 -1.63 -10.50
N PRO A 66 -9.98 -2.57 -11.35
CA PRO A 66 -9.09 -3.38 -12.18
C PRO A 66 -8.19 -2.57 -13.13
N LYS A 67 -8.48 -1.29 -13.38
CA LYS A 67 -7.61 -0.42 -14.18
C LYS A 67 -6.34 0.02 -13.44
N LEU A 68 -6.34 -0.02 -12.10
CA LEU A 68 -5.18 0.30 -11.27
C LEU A 68 -4.11 -0.78 -11.38
N THR A 69 -2.90 -0.46 -10.94
CA THR A 69 -1.83 -1.45 -10.85
C THR A 69 -2.10 -2.44 -9.71
N THR A 70 -1.59 -3.67 -9.86
CA THR A 70 -1.72 -4.70 -8.80
C THR A 70 -1.16 -4.24 -7.44
N SER A 71 -0.13 -3.40 -7.44
CA SER A 71 0.43 -2.85 -6.20
C SER A 71 -0.50 -1.85 -5.53
N GLU A 72 -1.17 -0.98 -6.29
CA GLU A 72 -2.16 -0.03 -5.77
C GLU A 72 -3.38 -0.77 -5.21
N ILE A 73 -3.90 -1.76 -5.94
CA ILE A 73 -5.06 -2.54 -5.49
C ILE A 73 -4.73 -3.30 -4.18
N ALA A 74 -3.54 -3.90 -4.10
CA ALA A 74 -3.10 -4.58 -2.89
C ALA A 74 -2.98 -3.60 -1.70
N ILE A 75 -2.27 -2.48 -1.85
CA ILE A 75 -2.07 -1.55 -0.72
C ILE A 75 -3.38 -0.91 -0.27
N ASN A 76 -4.28 -0.59 -1.20
CA ASN A 76 -5.59 -0.02 -0.89
C ASN A 76 -6.50 -1.02 -0.14
N SER A 77 -6.35 -2.32 -0.38
CA SER A 77 -7.05 -3.35 0.40
C SER A 77 -6.35 -3.68 1.73
N GLY A 78 -5.28 -2.96 2.09
CA GLY A 78 -4.50 -3.22 3.31
C GLY A 78 -3.60 -4.45 3.20
N LEU A 79 -3.32 -4.94 1.99
CA LEU A 79 -2.46 -6.09 1.74
C LEU A 79 -1.14 -5.69 1.06
N ASN A 80 -0.11 -6.47 1.30
CA ASN A 80 1.10 -6.42 0.49
C ASN A 80 1.00 -7.46 -0.64
N LYS A 81 1.45 -7.12 -1.84
CA LYS A 81 1.51 -8.06 -2.98
C LYS A 81 2.27 -9.36 -2.64
N LYS A 82 3.33 -9.28 -1.83
CA LYS A 82 4.07 -10.46 -1.34
C LYS A 82 3.21 -11.33 -0.43
N THR A 83 2.36 -10.73 0.40
CA THR A 83 1.42 -11.47 1.25
C THR A 83 0.42 -12.24 0.39
N ILE A 84 -0.16 -11.59 -0.63
CA ILE A 84 -1.04 -12.26 -1.61
C ILE A 84 -0.30 -13.40 -2.30
N HIS A 85 0.93 -13.18 -2.75
CA HIS A 85 1.77 -14.24 -3.33
C HIS A 85 1.89 -15.44 -2.40
N ASN A 86 2.24 -15.20 -1.14
CA ASN A 86 2.45 -16.28 -0.18
C ASN A 86 1.17 -17.04 0.15
N MET A 87 0.01 -16.37 0.14
CA MET A 87 -1.29 -16.99 0.41
C MET A 87 -1.82 -17.82 -0.77
N PHE A 88 -1.66 -17.33 -1.99
CA PHE A 88 -2.26 -17.91 -3.20
C PHE A 88 -1.24 -18.57 -4.14
N ASN A 89 0.03 -18.58 -3.74
CA ASN A 89 1.18 -19.02 -4.53
C ASN A 89 1.27 -18.33 -5.92
N SER A 90 0.68 -17.14 -6.05
CA SER A 90 0.57 -16.39 -7.31
C SER A 90 0.26 -14.93 -7.05
N SER A 91 0.59 -14.07 -8.02
CA SER A 91 0.30 -12.63 -7.98
C SER A 91 -0.12 -12.11 -9.35
N THR A 92 -0.83 -12.95 -10.12
CA THR A 92 -1.52 -12.50 -11.32
C THR A 92 -2.52 -11.41 -10.97
N LYS A 93 -2.90 -10.62 -11.98
CA LYS A 93 -3.74 -9.45 -11.75
C LYS A 93 -5.10 -9.84 -11.18
N GLU A 94 -5.66 -10.92 -11.68
CA GLU A 94 -6.93 -11.50 -11.28
C GLU A 94 -6.90 -11.92 -9.80
N ILE A 95 -5.88 -12.68 -9.40
CA ILE A 95 -5.71 -13.15 -8.01
C ILE A 95 -5.53 -11.97 -7.05
N VAL A 96 -4.80 -10.93 -7.46
CA VAL A 96 -4.64 -9.73 -6.63
C VAL A 96 -5.96 -8.99 -6.46
N ILE A 97 -6.76 -8.86 -7.52
CA ILE A 97 -8.08 -8.22 -7.45
C ILE A 97 -9.01 -9.01 -6.54
N ASP A 98 -9.07 -10.34 -6.70
CA ASP A 98 -9.94 -11.21 -5.91
C ASP A 98 -9.56 -11.15 -4.42
N ALA A 99 -8.28 -11.34 -4.10
CA ALA A 99 -7.77 -11.29 -2.73
C ALA A 99 -7.99 -9.90 -2.08
N ALA A 100 -7.82 -8.83 -2.84
CA ALA A 100 -8.02 -7.46 -2.37
C ALA A 100 -9.50 -7.18 -2.05
N ASN A 101 -10.42 -7.59 -2.91
CA ASN A 101 -11.85 -7.43 -2.68
C ASN A 101 -12.32 -8.28 -1.50
N GLU A 102 -11.89 -9.53 -1.41
CA GLU A 102 -12.21 -10.42 -0.28
C GLU A 102 -11.74 -9.82 1.04
N HIS A 103 -10.49 -9.35 1.10
CA HIS A 103 -9.93 -8.78 2.31
C HIS A 103 -10.62 -7.47 2.72
N TYR A 104 -10.94 -6.60 1.75
CA TYR A 104 -11.76 -5.41 2.02
C TYR A 104 -13.11 -5.77 2.63
N ASP A 105 -13.81 -6.76 2.07
CA ASP A 105 -15.12 -7.19 2.57
C ASP A 105 -15.03 -7.83 3.97
N ILE A 106 -13.90 -8.47 4.31
CA ILE A 106 -13.65 -8.97 5.67
C ILE A 106 -13.46 -7.80 6.64
N LEU A 107 -12.69 -6.77 6.25
CA LEU A 107 -12.43 -5.61 7.10
C LEU A 107 -13.69 -4.78 7.34
N TYR A 108 -14.51 -4.57 6.31
CA TYR A 108 -15.72 -3.76 6.43
C TYR A 108 -16.84 -4.44 7.24
N ARG A 109 -16.87 -5.78 7.25
CA ARG A 109 -17.88 -6.55 8.01
C ARG A 109 -17.54 -6.72 9.49
N ARG A 110 -16.35 -6.30 9.94
CA ARG A 110 -15.92 -6.36 11.35
C ARG A 110 -16.24 -5.06 12.06
#